data_AF-A0A967YEB2-F1
#
_entry.id   AF-A0A967YEB2-F1
#
_cell.length_a   1.000
_cell.length_b   1.000
_cell.length_c   1.000
_cell.angle_alpha   90.00
_cell.angle_beta   90.00
_cell.angle_gamma   90.00
#
_symmetry.space_group_name_H-M   'P 1'
#
loop_
_entity.id
_entity.type
_entity.pdbx_description
1 polymer ?
#
loop_
_entity_poly.entity_id
_entity_poly.type
_entity_poly.pdbx_seq_one_letter_code
_entity_poly.pdbx_strand_id
1 'polypeptide(L)' 'GEKVVAPFMKKYNLSFPALMDPDGAIKTLYHTTGVPESFIVDQEGILIKQIIGPRDWAKPEIIGFFRNLLKKSLMQK' A
#
# COMPACT_ATOMS: atom_id res chain seq x y z
N GLY A 1 1.09 -19.79 4.21
CA GLY A 1 1.70 -18.46 4.03
C GLY A 1 2.20 -17.87 5.34
N GLU A 2 1.36 -17.81 6.37
CA GLU A 2 1.69 -17.18 7.67
C GLU A 2 3.01 -17.65 8.30
N LYS A 3 3.27 -18.97 8.33
CA LYS A 3 4.52 -19.54 8.84
C LYS A 3 5.80 -19.04 8.15
N VAL A 4 5.67 -18.48 6.94
CA VAL A 4 6.77 -17.87 6.17
C VAL A 4 6.79 -16.35 6.37
N VAL A 5 5.62 -15.70 6.37
CA VAL A 5 5.50 -14.24 6.49
C VAL A 5 5.86 -13.74 7.89
N ALA A 6 5.38 -14.39 8.96
CA ALA A 6 5.61 -13.91 10.32
C ALA A 6 7.11 -13.83 10.70
N PRO A 7 7.96 -14.85 10.40
CA PRO A 7 9.41 -14.73 10.59
C PRO A 7 10.05 -13.62 9.75
N PHE A 8 9.58 -13.39 8.52
CA PHE A 8 10.08 -12.31 7.66
C PHE A 8 9.77 -10.93 8.25
N MET A 9 8.52 -10.70 8.65
CA MET A 9 8.09 -9.45 9.31
C MET A 9 8.94 -9.17 10.56
N LYS A 10 9.17 -10.21 11.39
CA LYS A 10 10.03 -10.12 12.57
C LYS A 10 11.49 -9.81 12.23
N LYS A 11 12.06 -10.50 11.23
CA LYS A 11 13.46 -10.31 10.81
C LYS A 11 13.76 -8.88 10.37
N TYR A 12 12.82 -8.24 9.68
CA TYR A 12 12.96 -6.87 9.18
C TYR A 12 12.29 -5.82 10.07
N ASN A 13 11.80 -6.22 11.25
CA ASN A 13 11.16 -5.36 12.23
C ASN A 13 9.99 -4.51 11.66
N LEU A 14 9.21 -5.13 10.78
CA LEU A 14 8.09 -4.49 10.08
C LEU A 14 6.86 -4.48 10.99
N SER A 15 6.29 -3.29 11.22
CA SER A 15 5.17 -3.08 12.14
C SER A 15 3.81 -2.89 11.47
N PHE A 16 3.79 -2.79 10.13
CA PHE A 16 2.54 -2.70 9.39
C PHE A 16 1.86 -4.07 9.25
N PRO A 17 0.53 -4.14 9.11
CA PRO A 17 -0.16 -5.41 8.94
C PRO A 17 0.20 -6.07 7.61
N ALA A 18 0.59 -7.35 7.65
CA ALA A 18 0.71 -8.19 6.47
C ALA A 18 -0.55 -9.07 6.38
N LEU A 19 -1.46 -8.71 5.48
CA LEU A 19 -2.67 -9.51 5.21
C LEU A 19 -2.36 -10.64 4.24
N MET A 20 -3.03 -11.77 4.42
CA MET A 20 -2.84 -12.98 3.61
C MET A 20 -4.04 -13.17 2.68
N ASP A 21 -3.79 -13.31 1.38
CA ASP A 21 -4.78 -13.68 0.38
C ASP A 21 -4.37 -15.00 -0.30
N PRO A 22 -4.46 -16.15 0.40
CA PRO A 22 -4.04 -17.44 -0.15
C PRO A 22 -4.89 -17.88 -1.34
N ASP A 23 -6.16 -17.47 -1.40
CA ASP A 23 -7.11 -17.84 -2.45
C ASP A 23 -7.05 -16.90 -3.67
N GLY A 24 -6.30 -15.80 -3.57
CA GLY A 24 -6.10 -14.85 -4.66
C GLY A 24 -7.34 -14.01 -5.00
N ALA A 25 -8.29 -13.87 -4.06
CA ALA A 25 -9.52 -13.14 -4.29
C ALA A 25 -9.26 -11.63 -4.52
N ILE A 26 -8.28 -11.06 -3.80
CA ILE A 26 -7.93 -9.65 -3.89
C ILE A 26 -7.22 -9.35 -5.22
N LYS A 27 -6.37 -10.28 -5.71
CA LYS A 27 -5.74 -10.16 -7.04
C LYS A 27 -6.79 -9.93 -8.12
N THR A 28 -7.87 -10.71 -8.10
CA THR A 28 -8.97 -10.60 -9.07
C THR A 28 -9.72 -9.28 -8.88
N LEU A 29 -10.10 -8.96 -7.65
CA LEU A 29 -10.87 -7.74 -7.35
C LEU A 29 -10.13 -6.46 -7.78
N TYR A 30 -8.81 -6.39 -7.55
CA TYR A 30 -7.97 -5.24 -7.87
C TYR A 30 -7.29 -5.35 -9.25
N HIS A 31 -7.57 -6.40 -10.02
CA HIS A 31 -7.01 -6.65 -11.35
C HIS A 31 -5.48 -6.52 -11.44
N THR A 32 -4.75 -6.95 -10.40
CA THR A 32 -3.29 -6.86 -10.40
C THR A 32 -2.69 -7.84 -11.41
N THR A 33 -1.70 -7.37 -12.16
CA THR A 33 -1.05 -8.07 -13.27
C THR A 33 0.26 -8.76 -12.86
N GLY A 34 0.88 -8.31 -11.77
CA GLY A 34 2.12 -8.85 -11.24
C GLY A 34 2.43 -8.33 -9.83
N VAL A 35 3.70 -8.44 -9.43
CA VAL A 35 4.19 -7.92 -8.15
C VAL A 35 5.57 -7.26 -8.32
N PRO A 36 5.89 -6.19 -7.57
CA PRO A 36 4.99 -5.49 -6.65
C PRO A 36 4.04 -4.53 -7.40
N GLU A 37 2.83 -4.38 -6.90
CA GLU A 37 1.88 -3.33 -7.28
C GLU A 37 1.36 -2.64 -6.01
N SER A 38 1.01 -1.36 -6.10
CA SER A 38 0.55 -0.58 -4.94
C SER A 38 -0.56 0.38 -5.33
N PHE A 39 -1.54 0.53 -4.43
CA PHE A 39 -2.67 1.43 -4.57
C PHE A 39 -2.62 2.50 -3.49
N ILE A 40 -2.81 3.75 -3.87
CA ILE A 40 -2.96 4.87 -2.94
C ILE A 40 -4.42 5.23 -2.89
N VAL A 41 -5.01 5.10 -1.71
CA VAL A 41 -6.40 5.45 -1.41
C VAL A 41 -6.39 6.62 -0.44
N ASP A 42 -7.26 7.61 -0.64
CA ASP A 42 -7.39 8.75 0.28
C ASP A 42 -8.29 8.44 1.49
N GLN A 43 -8.50 9.45 2.34
CA GLN A 43 -9.29 9.31 3.57
C GLN A 43 -10.80 9.12 3.33
N GLU A 44 -11.28 9.41 2.12
CA GLU A 44 -12.67 9.22 1.70
C GLU A 44 -12.88 7.84 1.06
N GLY A 45 -11.81 7.03 0.94
CA GLY A 45 -11.85 5.72 0.31
C GLY A 45 -11.70 5.78 -1.22
N ILE A 46 -11.30 6.92 -1.78
CA ILE A 46 -11.16 7.11 -3.22
C ILE A 46 -9.77 6.65 -3.67
N LEU A 47 -9.71 5.85 -4.74
CA LEU A 47 -8.46 5.44 -5.37
C LEU A 47 -7.81 6.64 -6.09
N ILE A 48 -6.69 7.11 -5.56
CA ILE A 48 -5.91 8.23 -6.12
C ILE A 48 -4.89 7.76 -7.15
N LYS A 49 -4.29 6.58 -6.93
CA LYS A 49 -3.21 6.10 -7.81
C LYS A 49 -3.02 4.59 -7.74
N GLN A 50 -2.76 3.97 -8.90
CA GLN A 50 -2.15 2.65 -9.02
C GLN A 50 -0.70 2.81 -9.48
N ILE A 51 0.20 2.04 -8.88
CA ILE A 51 1.64 2.03 -9.18
C ILE A 51 2.05 0.59 -9.46
N ILE A 52 2.66 0.37 -10.62
CA ILE A 52 3.20 -0.93 -11.04
C ILE A 52 4.72 -0.90 -10.87
N GLY A 53 5.26 -1.92 -10.20
CA GLY A 53 6.69 -2.07 -9.95
C GLY A 53 7.18 -1.42 -8.65
N PRO A 54 8.46 -1.63 -8.31
CA PRO A 54 9.03 -1.19 -7.05
C PRO A 54 9.14 0.35 -7.00
N ARG A 55 8.98 0.90 -5.79
CA ARG A 55 9.17 2.32 -5.49
C ARG A 55 9.97 2.48 -4.21
N ASP A 56 10.89 3.44 -4.22
CA ASP A 56 11.48 3.95 -2.99
C ASP A 56 10.50 4.94 -2.35
N TRP A 57 9.74 4.47 -1.36
CA TRP A 57 8.71 5.22 -0.65
C TRP A 57 9.25 6.29 0.29
N ALA A 58 10.56 6.28 0.58
CA ALA A 58 11.20 7.25 1.47
C ALA A 58 11.61 8.53 0.76
N LYS A 59 11.48 8.62 -0.57
CA LYS A 59 11.84 9.83 -1.32
C LYS A 59 11.07 11.05 -0.83
N PRO A 60 11.74 12.22 -0.67
CA PRO A 60 11.09 13.44 -0.20
C PRO A 60 9.85 13.85 -1.00
N GLU A 61 9.87 13.62 -2.32
CA GLU A 61 8.75 13.87 -3.22
C GLU A 61 7.48 13.07 -2.87
N ILE A 62 7.64 11.81 -2.44
CA ILE A 62 6.52 10.92 -2.08
C ILE A 62 5.96 11.30 -0.72
N ILE A 63 6.85 11.59 0.24
CA ILE A 63 6.45 12.10 1.54
C ILE A 63 5.69 13.43 1.39
N GLY A 64 6.17 14.33 0.52
CA GLY A 64 5.48 15.57 0.16
C GLY A 64 4.10 15.34 -0.45
N PHE A 65 3.99 14.37 -1.38
CA PHE A 65 2.72 13.95 -1.96
C PHE A 65 1.71 13.52 -0.89
N PHE A 66 2.09 12.64 0.04
CA PHE A 66 1.19 12.19 1.11
C PHE A 66 0.81 13.31 2.07
N ARG A 67 1.73 14.22 2.42
CA ARG A 67 1.42 15.40 3.24
C ARG A 67 0.36 16.28 2.58
N ASN A 68 0.43 16.46 1.26
CA ASN A 68 -0.57 17.23 0.53
C ASN A 68 -1.91 16.50 0.45
N LEU A 69 -1.89 15.17 0.27
CA LEU A 69 -3.10 14.36 0.26
C LEU A 69 -3.85 14.44 1.59
N LEU A 70 -3.12 14.40 2.72
CA LEU A 70 -3.69 14.57 4.06
C LEU A 70 -4.28 15.98 4.27
N LYS A 71 -3.61 17.03 3.78
CA LYS A 71 -4.13 18.41 3.87
C LYS A 71 -5.41 18.61 3.05
N LYS A 72 -5.47 18.06 1.84
CA LYS A 72 -6.65 18.19 0.97
C LYS A 72 -7.91 17.66 1.66
N SER A 73 -7.81 16.50 2.30
CA SER A 73 -8.96 15.93 3.01
C SER A 73 -9.44 16.78 4.19
N LEU A 74 -8.53 17.47 4.88
CA LEU A 74 -8.88 18.39 5.97
C LEU A 74 -9.56 19.68 5.49
N MET A 75 -9.37 20.08 4.23
CA MET A 75 -9.99 21.28 3.64
C MET A 75 -11.35 21.00 2.99
N GLN A 76 -11.69 19.73 2.76
CA GLN A 76 -12.97 19.31 2.17
C GLN A 76 -14.04 18.97 3.21
N LYS A 77 -13.71 19.04 4.51
CA LYS A 77 -14.66 18.98 5.64
C LYS A 77 -15.05 20.39 6.06
#